data_AF-A0A2W4TKC2-F1
#
_entry.id   AF-A0A2W4TKC2-F1
#
_cell.length_a   1.000
_cell.length_b   1.000
_cell.length_c   1.000
_cell.angle_alpha   90.00
_cell.angle_beta   90.00
_cell.angle_gamma   90.00
#
_symmetry.space_group_name_H-M   'P 1'
#
loop_
_entity.id
_entity.type
_entity.pdbx_description
1 polymer ?
#
loop_
_entity_poly.entity_id
_entity_poly.type
_entity_poly.pdbx_seq_one_letter_code
_entity_poly.pdbx_strand_id
1 'polypeptide(L)'
;MPTADIASSLAALADAGDGQAACRLSAELMRCRFLAQVQSDPDESAARNIARLHADGKHDQARMIEARMSKMRSQLESCARLPAGLDKRALHYFRSAALTGNATLLFRYASGSGFESEGGYGYLTTPEFDQWRGEAEAAMQRALSQGSPEAALVLRAAHDGDIGLFAGLVADDDRQAYAYARLTERLFGDTLVNVPGLPTRPSISPADAEQAEALAAQWHQGYFDGQQFDVISVMAESMWQPWQDVSPADPCQPGGVAHG
;
A
#
# COMPACT_ATOMS: atom_id res chain seq x y z
N MET A 1 7.88 -20.49 10.77
CA MET A 1 7.21 -21.60 10.06
C MET A 1 6.61 -21.04 8.78
N PRO A 2 6.85 -21.66 7.60
CA PRO A 2 6.34 -21.17 6.32
C PRO A 2 4.82 -20.99 6.34
N THR A 3 4.32 -19.90 5.77
CA THR A 3 2.87 -19.60 5.78
C THR A 3 2.07 -20.67 5.03
N ALA A 4 2.62 -21.25 3.97
CA ALA A 4 1.99 -22.35 3.24
C ALA A 4 1.64 -23.55 4.14
N ASP A 5 2.49 -23.87 5.13
CA ASP A 5 2.29 -25.03 6.00
C ASP A 5 1.17 -24.80 7.05
N ILE A 6 0.76 -23.55 7.26
CA ILE A 6 -0.30 -23.18 8.21
C ILE A 6 -1.44 -22.38 7.57
N ALA A 7 -1.49 -22.31 6.24
CA ALA A 7 -2.43 -21.46 5.52
C ALA A 7 -3.89 -21.79 5.85
N SER A 8 -4.23 -23.07 5.98
CA SER A 8 -5.58 -23.51 6.36
C SER A 8 -5.96 -23.08 7.78
N SER A 9 -5.02 -23.14 8.73
CA SER A 9 -5.27 -22.70 10.11
C SER A 9 -5.42 -21.18 10.19
N LEU A 10 -4.58 -20.43 9.45
CA LEU A 10 -4.72 -18.97 9.35
C LEU A 10 -6.05 -18.59 8.69
N ALA A 11 -6.46 -19.31 7.65
CA ALA A 11 -7.75 -19.09 6.98
C ALA A 11 -8.92 -19.31 7.93
N ALA A 12 -8.90 -20.40 8.71
CA ALA A 12 -9.94 -20.67 9.70
C ALA A 12 -10.03 -19.57 10.79
N LEU A 13 -8.88 -19.08 11.27
CA LEU A 13 -8.83 -17.98 12.24
C LEU A 13 -9.30 -16.66 11.64
N ALA A 14 -8.86 -16.34 10.42
CA ALA A 14 -9.28 -15.14 9.70
C ALA A 14 -10.79 -15.17 9.41
N ASP A 15 -11.34 -16.32 9.02
CA ASP A 15 -12.78 -16.53 8.81
C ASP A 15 -13.57 -16.39 10.13
N ALA A 16 -12.93 -16.62 11.27
CA ALA A 16 -13.49 -16.36 12.61
C ALA A 16 -13.29 -14.90 13.08
N GLY A 17 -12.70 -14.03 12.26
CA GLY A 17 -12.51 -12.61 12.55
C GLY A 17 -11.17 -12.24 13.18
N ASP A 18 -10.20 -13.16 13.22
CA ASP A 18 -8.84 -12.85 13.69
C ASP A 18 -8.11 -11.97 12.66
N GLY A 19 -7.96 -10.68 13.00
CA GLY A 19 -7.32 -9.68 12.14
C GLY A 19 -5.85 -9.95 11.87
N GLN A 20 -5.12 -10.51 12.83
CA GLN A 20 -3.70 -10.81 12.66
C GLN A 20 -3.51 -12.02 11.73
N ALA A 21 -4.34 -13.05 11.88
CA ALA A 21 -4.37 -14.18 10.97
C ALA A 21 -4.76 -13.73 9.54
N ALA A 22 -5.77 -12.86 9.41
CA ALA A 22 -6.16 -12.26 8.13
C ALA A 22 -5.01 -11.47 7.49
N CYS A 23 -4.31 -10.64 8.28
CA CYS A 23 -3.16 -9.85 7.83
C CYS A 23 -2.08 -10.77 7.26
N ARG A 24 -1.61 -11.72 8.07
CA ARG A 24 -0.55 -12.65 7.69
C ARG A 24 -0.91 -13.49 6.47
N LEU A 25 -2.15 -13.98 6.41
CA LEU A 25 -2.62 -14.73 5.26
C LEU A 25 -2.70 -13.85 4.01
N SER A 26 -3.27 -12.65 4.12
CA SER A 26 -3.39 -11.72 2.99
C SER A 26 -2.04 -11.33 2.41
N ALA A 27 -1.03 -11.03 3.25
CA ALA A 27 0.31 -10.69 2.81
C ALA A 27 0.95 -11.82 1.99
N GLU A 28 0.79 -13.07 2.43
CA GLU A 28 1.26 -14.25 1.69
C GLU A 28 0.52 -14.43 0.36
N LEU A 29 -0.80 -14.29 0.35
CA LEU A 29 -1.60 -14.47 -0.86
C LEU A 29 -1.33 -13.38 -1.90
N MET A 30 -1.21 -12.13 -1.45
CA MET A 30 -0.84 -10.99 -2.30
C MET A 30 0.58 -11.17 -2.87
N ARG A 31 1.52 -11.73 -2.09
CA ARG A 31 2.86 -12.08 -2.58
C ARG A 31 2.80 -13.12 -3.66
N CYS A 32 2.02 -14.16 -3.46
CA CYS A 32 1.88 -15.21 -4.47
C CYS A 32 1.25 -14.69 -5.77
N ARG A 33 0.27 -13.79 -5.69
CA ARG A 33 -0.30 -13.10 -6.86
C ARG A 33 0.74 -12.26 -7.60
N PHE A 34 1.48 -11.40 -6.88
CA PHE A 34 2.53 -10.57 -7.46
C PHE A 34 3.63 -11.41 -8.13
N LEU A 35 4.08 -12.48 -7.47
CA LEU A 35 5.11 -13.35 -8.01
C LEU A 35 4.64 -14.11 -9.26
N ALA A 36 3.38 -14.54 -9.31
CA ALA A 36 2.80 -15.16 -10.50
C ALA A 36 2.75 -14.17 -11.68
N GLN A 37 2.47 -12.88 -11.41
CA GLN A 37 2.52 -11.82 -12.43
C GLN A 37 3.96 -11.59 -12.92
N VAL A 38 4.93 -11.43 -12.02
CA VAL A 38 6.34 -11.19 -12.38
C VAL A 38 6.96 -12.38 -13.12
N GLN A 39 6.59 -13.61 -12.78
CA GLN A 39 7.09 -14.82 -13.46
C GLN A 39 6.68 -14.88 -14.94
N SER A 40 5.65 -14.13 -15.37
CA SER A 40 5.27 -14.08 -16.78
C SER A 40 6.33 -13.42 -17.68
N ASP A 41 7.36 -12.79 -17.11
CA ASP A 41 8.54 -12.27 -17.80
C ASP A 41 9.58 -13.39 -18.01
N PRO A 42 10.02 -13.72 -19.24
CA PRO A 42 10.69 -14.99 -19.51
C PRO A 42 12.07 -15.08 -18.82
N ASP A 43 12.26 -16.17 -18.06
CA ASP A 43 13.52 -16.58 -17.42
C ASP A 43 14.75 -16.46 -18.34
N GLU A 44 14.56 -16.58 -19.66
CA GLU A 44 15.61 -16.39 -20.66
C GLU A 44 16.20 -14.98 -20.68
N SER A 45 15.39 -13.93 -20.44
CA SER A 45 15.85 -12.54 -20.39
C SER A 45 16.83 -12.35 -19.22
N ALA A 46 16.47 -12.89 -18.05
CA ALA A 46 17.33 -12.88 -16.88
C ALA A 46 18.63 -13.67 -17.13
N ALA A 47 18.55 -14.86 -17.73
CA ALA A 47 19.71 -15.68 -18.06
C ALA A 47 20.68 -14.97 -19.03
N ARG A 48 20.15 -14.34 -20.10
CA ARG A 48 20.96 -13.53 -21.04
C ARG A 48 21.64 -12.36 -20.34
N ASN A 49 20.92 -11.68 -19.44
CA ASN A 49 21.47 -10.55 -18.68
C ASN A 49 22.60 -11.00 -17.73
N ILE A 50 22.43 -12.12 -17.03
CA ILE A 50 23.45 -12.72 -16.15
C ILE A 50 24.70 -13.07 -16.96
N ALA A 51 24.54 -13.78 -18.09
CA ALA A 51 25.66 -14.15 -18.96
C ALA A 51 26.44 -12.92 -19.46
N ARG A 52 25.72 -11.86 -19.85
CA ARG A 52 26.32 -10.58 -20.26
C ARG A 52 27.11 -9.93 -19.12
N LEU A 53 26.55 -9.86 -17.91
CA LEU A 53 27.24 -9.30 -16.74
C LEU A 53 28.52 -10.08 -16.40
N HIS A 54 28.51 -11.41 -16.55
CA HIS A 54 29.72 -12.23 -16.42
C HIS A 54 30.77 -11.91 -17.50
N ALA A 55 30.36 -11.78 -18.76
CA ALA A 55 31.27 -11.42 -19.84
C ALA A 55 31.89 -10.02 -19.64
N ASP A 56 31.14 -9.09 -19.05
CA ASP A 56 31.59 -7.74 -18.71
C ASP A 56 32.44 -7.67 -17.42
N GLY A 57 32.73 -8.81 -16.77
CA GLY A 57 33.47 -8.88 -15.49
C GLY A 57 32.68 -8.39 -14.26
N LYS A 58 31.38 -8.13 -14.39
CA LYS A 58 30.48 -7.64 -13.33
C LYS A 58 29.90 -8.79 -12.50
N HIS A 59 30.76 -9.64 -11.96
CA HIS A 59 30.36 -10.88 -11.28
C HIS A 59 29.45 -10.64 -10.06
N ASP A 60 29.66 -9.56 -9.30
CA ASP A 60 28.86 -9.26 -8.11
C ASP A 60 27.40 -8.96 -8.48
N GLN A 61 27.20 -8.17 -9.54
CA GLN A 61 25.86 -7.86 -10.06
C GLN A 61 25.18 -9.11 -10.61
N ALA A 62 25.91 -9.97 -11.32
CA ALA A 62 25.40 -11.25 -11.79
C ALA A 62 24.91 -12.13 -10.63
N ARG A 63 25.73 -12.29 -9.57
CA ARG A 63 25.36 -13.06 -8.38
C ARG A 63 24.16 -12.49 -7.65
N MET A 64 24.00 -11.17 -7.59
CA MET A 64 22.80 -10.55 -7.01
C MET A 64 21.53 -10.91 -7.78
N ILE A 65 21.58 -10.93 -9.10
CA ILE A 65 20.44 -11.32 -9.94
C ILE A 65 20.15 -12.81 -9.76
N GLU A 66 21.17 -13.67 -9.77
CA GLU A 66 21.01 -15.12 -9.54
C GLU A 66 20.37 -15.40 -8.18
N ALA A 67 20.84 -14.74 -7.11
CA ALA A 67 20.28 -14.87 -5.77
C ALA A 67 18.82 -14.42 -5.73
N ARG A 68 18.48 -13.30 -6.40
CA ARG A 68 17.09 -12.82 -6.52
C ARG A 68 16.21 -13.84 -7.25
N MET A 69 16.67 -14.40 -8.37
CA MET A 69 15.92 -15.41 -9.13
C MET A 69 15.72 -16.70 -8.33
N SER A 70 16.75 -17.14 -7.61
CA SER A 70 16.67 -18.31 -6.73
C SER A 70 15.66 -18.10 -5.59
N LYS A 71 15.71 -16.94 -4.92
CA LYS A 71 14.73 -16.55 -3.88
C LYS A 71 13.31 -16.54 -4.46
N MET A 72 13.13 -15.94 -5.63
CA MET A 72 11.83 -15.87 -6.31
C MET A 72 11.28 -17.27 -6.63
N ARG A 73 12.12 -18.18 -7.15
CA ARG A 73 11.71 -19.57 -7.44
C ARG A 73 11.28 -20.31 -6.17
N SER A 74 12.06 -20.23 -5.10
CA SER A 74 11.71 -20.83 -3.81
C SER A 74 10.39 -20.28 -3.27
N GLN A 75 10.17 -18.98 -3.43
CA GLN A 75 8.92 -18.32 -3.04
C GLN A 75 7.72 -18.81 -3.86
N LEU A 76 7.87 -19.01 -5.17
CA LEU A 76 6.84 -19.57 -6.06
C LEU A 76 6.53 -21.03 -5.72
N GLU A 77 7.55 -21.85 -5.41
CA GLU A 77 7.36 -23.22 -4.92
C GLU A 77 6.56 -23.25 -3.61
N SER A 78 6.79 -22.28 -2.72
CA SER A 78 5.96 -22.13 -1.52
C SER A 78 4.52 -21.74 -1.85
N CYS A 79 4.31 -20.86 -2.82
CA CYS A 79 2.98 -20.47 -3.28
C CYS A 79 2.19 -21.63 -3.90
N ALA A 80 2.87 -22.52 -4.63
CA ALA A 80 2.26 -23.71 -5.22
C ALA A 80 1.73 -24.72 -4.19
N ARG A 81 2.18 -24.62 -2.93
CA ARG A 81 1.71 -25.46 -1.82
C ARG A 81 0.47 -24.90 -1.10
N LEU A 82 -0.01 -23.71 -1.48
CA LEU A 82 -1.22 -23.14 -0.88
C LEU A 82 -2.46 -23.99 -1.22
N PRO A 83 -3.44 -24.08 -0.29
CA PRO A 83 -4.71 -24.74 -0.57
C PRO A 83 -5.40 -24.17 -1.82
N ALA A 84 -5.97 -25.06 -2.63
CA ALA A 84 -6.64 -24.68 -3.88
C ALA A 84 -7.76 -23.66 -3.64
N GLY A 85 -7.76 -22.57 -4.43
CA GLY A 85 -8.77 -21.51 -4.37
C GLY A 85 -8.54 -20.46 -3.27
N LEU A 86 -7.54 -20.65 -2.39
CA LEU A 86 -7.24 -19.68 -1.33
C LEU A 86 -6.67 -18.37 -1.92
N ASP A 87 -5.93 -18.48 -3.01
CA ASP A 87 -5.40 -17.37 -3.82
C ASP A 87 -6.49 -16.40 -4.28
N LYS A 88 -7.70 -16.90 -4.55
CA LYS A 88 -8.86 -16.08 -4.95
C LYS A 88 -9.39 -15.22 -3.80
N ARG A 89 -9.08 -15.55 -2.54
CA ARG A 89 -9.53 -14.84 -1.34
C ARG A 89 -8.54 -13.78 -0.84
N ALA A 90 -7.48 -13.48 -1.58
CA ALA A 90 -6.44 -12.53 -1.13
C ALA A 90 -7.02 -11.16 -0.74
N LEU A 91 -7.83 -10.57 -1.62
CA LEU A 91 -8.47 -9.26 -1.39
C LEU A 91 -9.46 -9.29 -0.22
N HIS A 92 -10.19 -10.40 -0.07
CA HIS A 92 -11.10 -10.60 1.06
C HIS A 92 -10.35 -10.56 2.39
N TYR A 93 -9.25 -11.31 2.52
CA TYR A 93 -8.44 -11.30 3.74
C TYR A 93 -7.70 -9.97 3.95
N PHE A 94 -7.26 -9.33 2.86
CA PHE A 94 -6.60 -8.03 2.94
C PHE A 94 -7.55 -6.96 3.50
N ARG A 95 -8.79 -6.91 2.99
CA ARG A 95 -9.85 -6.07 3.53
C ARG A 95 -10.12 -6.38 5.01
N SER A 96 -10.27 -7.67 5.34
CA SER A 96 -10.53 -8.08 6.74
C SER A 96 -9.43 -7.58 7.68
N ALA A 97 -8.17 -7.71 7.29
CA ALA A 97 -7.02 -7.23 8.05
C ALA A 97 -6.98 -5.70 8.17
N ALA A 98 -7.26 -4.98 7.09
CA ALA A 98 -7.30 -3.52 7.07
C ALA A 98 -8.36 -2.97 8.05
N LEU A 99 -9.53 -3.60 8.10
CA LEU A 99 -10.64 -3.12 8.92
C LEU A 99 -10.46 -3.38 10.42
N THR A 100 -9.52 -4.22 10.83
CA THR A 100 -9.24 -4.48 12.26
C THR A 100 -8.49 -3.35 12.97
N GLY A 101 -8.16 -2.26 12.28
CA GLY A 101 -7.75 -1.00 12.90
C GLY A 101 -6.27 -0.65 12.83
N ASN A 102 -5.50 -1.30 11.95
CA ASN A 102 -4.16 -0.86 11.62
C ASN A 102 -4.21 0.25 10.55
N ALA A 103 -3.76 1.46 10.87
CA ALA A 103 -3.84 2.62 9.98
C ALA A 103 -3.12 2.40 8.64
N THR A 104 -1.93 1.78 8.66
CA THR A 104 -1.15 1.49 7.45
C THR A 104 -1.86 0.51 6.53
N LEU A 105 -2.43 -0.58 7.06
CA LEU A 105 -3.21 -1.53 6.25
C LEU A 105 -4.50 -0.91 5.74
N LEU A 106 -5.15 -0.07 6.55
CA LEU A 106 -6.35 0.64 6.16
C LEU A 106 -6.07 1.62 5.02
N PHE A 107 -4.98 2.39 5.10
CA PHE A 107 -4.49 3.25 4.04
C PHE A 107 -4.26 2.47 2.74
N ARG A 108 -3.55 1.33 2.80
CA ARG A 108 -3.26 0.50 1.61
C ARG A 108 -4.49 -0.15 1.00
N TYR A 109 -5.44 -0.54 1.85
CA TYR A 109 -6.73 -1.02 1.35
C TYR A 109 -7.47 0.12 0.64
N ALA A 110 -7.57 1.28 1.28
CA ALA A 110 -8.24 2.45 0.74
C ALA A 110 -7.61 2.95 -0.56
N SER A 111 -6.28 2.94 -0.70
CA SER A 111 -5.57 3.35 -1.91
C SER A 111 -5.82 2.44 -3.12
N GLY A 112 -6.34 1.21 -2.89
CA GLY A 112 -6.59 0.24 -3.95
C GLY A 112 -5.38 -0.63 -4.30
N SER A 113 -4.30 -0.63 -3.50
CA SER A 113 -3.07 -1.38 -3.79
C SER A 113 -3.28 -2.89 -3.96
N GLY A 114 -4.39 -3.44 -3.44
CA GLY A 114 -4.79 -4.83 -3.69
C GLY A 114 -5.03 -5.15 -5.19
N PHE A 115 -5.59 -4.19 -5.93
CA PHE A 115 -6.03 -4.39 -7.32
C PHE A 115 -4.92 -4.17 -8.35
N GLU A 116 -3.90 -3.38 -8.00
CA GLU A 116 -2.74 -3.12 -8.87
C GLU A 116 -1.99 -4.41 -9.25
N SER A 117 -2.08 -5.44 -8.40
CA SER A 117 -1.43 -6.74 -8.59
C SER A 117 -2.14 -7.69 -9.57
N GLU A 118 -3.36 -7.37 -10.03
CA GLU A 118 -4.14 -8.32 -10.86
C GLU A 118 -3.75 -8.31 -12.35
N GLY A 119 -2.94 -7.35 -12.81
CA GLY A 119 -2.50 -7.28 -14.21
C GLY A 119 -3.65 -7.00 -15.18
N GLY A 120 -3.77 -5.75 -15.64
CA GLY A 120 -4.87 -5.31 -16.49
C GLY A 120 -6.09 -4.83 -15.68
N TYR A 121 -7.27 -4.75 -16.32
CA TYR A 121 -8.45 -4.08 -15.78
C TYR A 121 -9.63 -5.01 -15.46
N GLY A 122 -9.41 -6.33 -15.43
CA GLY A 122 -10.48 -7.31 -15.18
C GLY A 122 -11.17 -7.14 -13.82
N TYR A 123 -10.40 -6.68 -12.81
CA TYR A 123 -10.91 -6.43 -11.46
C TYR A 123 -12.05 -5.39 -11.42
N LEU A 124 -12.15 -4.49 -12.41
CA LEU A 124 -13.18 -3.45 -12.44
C LEU A 124 -14.62 -4.01 -12.46
N THR A 125 -14.77 -5.28 -12.83
CA THR A 125 -16.08 -5.97 -12.91
C THR A 125 -16.34 -6.94 -11.76
N THR A 126 -15.45 -6.97 -10.75
CA THR A 126 -15.53 -7.90 -9.62
C THR A 126 -16.38 -7.32 -8.47
N PRO A 127 -17.13 -8.16 -7.74
CA PRO A 127 -17.82 -7.73 -6.52
C PRO A 127 -16.89 -7.10 -5.48
N GLU A 128 -15.64 -7.56 -5.40
CA GLU A 128 -14.62 -7.03 -4.50
C GLU A 128 -14.25 -5.58 -4.83
N PHE A 129 -14.20 -5.23 -6.11
CA PHE A 129 -13.95 -3.85 -6.55
C PHE A 129 -15.16 -2.94 -6.31
N ASP A 130 -16.38 -3.42 -6.54
CA ASP A 130 -17.60 -2.69 -6.17
C ASP A 130 -17.65 -2.40 -4.67
N GLN A 131 -17.29 -3.40 -3.86
CA GLN A 131 -17.19 -3.25 -2.40
C GLN A 131 -16.13 -2.22 -2.01
N TRP A 132 -14.91 -2.35 -2.55
CA TRP A 132 -13.84 -1.39 -2.28
C TRP A 132 -14.26 0.03 -2.65
N ARG A 133 -14.89 0.24 -3.81
CA ARG A 133 -15.36 1.55 -4.26
C ARG A 133 -16.29 2.23 -3.26
N GLY A 134 -17.20 1.47 -2.66
CA GLY A 134 -18.13 1.98 -1.66
C GLY A 134 -17.50 2.27 -0.29
N GLU A 135 -16.29 1.76 -0.03
CA GLU A 135 -15.61 1.84 1.27
C GLU A 135 -14.35 2.73 1.26
N ALA A 136 -13.73 2.91 0.09
CA ALA A 136 -12.38 3.46 -0.05
C ALA A 136 -12.24 4.86 0.57
N GLU A 137 -13.12 5.80 0.25
CA GLU A 137 -13.04 7.18 0.76
C GLU A 137 -13.14 7.22 2.29
N ALA A 138 -14.16 6.57 2.86
CA ALA A 138 -14.33 6.51 4.30
C ALA A 138 -13.17 5.78 4.99
N ALA A 139 -12.62 4.74 4.37
CA ALA A 139 -11.43 4.04 4.86
C ALA A 139 -10.19 4.94 4.85
N MET A 140 -9.98 5.74 3.80
CA MET A 140 -8.87 6.69 3.69
C MET A 140 -8.96 7.78 4.77
N GLN A 141 -10.15 8.37 4.95
CA GLN A 141 -10.40 9.35 6.02
C GLN A 141 -10.15 8.75 7.41
N ARG A 142 -10.57 7.49 7.62
CA ARG A 142 -10.28 6.79 8.87
C ARG A 142 -8.78 6.55 9.04
N ALA A 143 -8.04 6.15 8.00
CA ALA A 143 -6.59 6.00 8.07
C ALA A 143 -5.90 7.32 8.45
N LEU A 144 -6.32 8.45 7.86
CA LEU A 144 -5.86 9.78 8.24
C LEU A 144 -6.12 10.07 9.73
N SER A 145 -7.36 9.83 10.19
CA SER A 145 -7.73 10.07 11.59
C SER A 145 -7.01 9.18 12.60
N GLN A 146 -6.43 8.07 12.12
CA GLN A 146 -5.62 7.14 12.90
C GLN A 146 -4.11 7.43 12.80
N GLY A 147 -3.72 8.57 12.23
CA GLY A 147 -2.34 9.02 12.19
C GLY A 147 -1.53 8.55 11.00
N SER A 148 -2.14 8.08 9.90
CA SER A 148 -1.38 7.82 8.66
C SER A 148 -1.09 9.13 7.91
N PRO A 149 0.16 9.61 7.88
CA PRO A 149 0.49 10.87 7.19
C PRO A 149 0.34 10.75 5.66
N GLU A 150 0.39 9.55 5.10
CA GLU A 150 0.26 9.31 3.65
C GLU A 150 -1.16 9.49 3.15
N ALA A 151 -2.13 9.20 4.01
CA ALA A 151 -3.52 9.49 3.71
C ALA A 151 -3.71 10.98 3.39
N ALA A 152 -2.98 11.90 4.05
CA ALA A 152 -3.05 13.33 3.74
C ALA A 152 -2.52 13.67 2.34
N LEU A 153 -1.45 13.01 1.90
CA LEU A 153 -0.89 13.19 0.55
C LEU A 153 -1.86 12.67 -0.52
N VAL A 154 -2.43 11.48 -0.29
CA VAL A 154 -3.37 10.86 -1.24
C VAL A 154 -4.68 11.63 -1.30
N LEU A 155 -5.23 12.07 -0.17
CA LEU A 155 -6.45 12.89 -0.14
C LEU A 155 -6.24 14.25 -0.81
N ARG A 156 -5.08 14.90 -0.61
CA ARG A 156 -4.73 16.11 -1.36
C ARG A 156 -4.74 15.86 -2.86
N ALA A 157 -4.10 14.78 -3.31
CA ALA A 157 -4.01 14.46 -4.73
C ALA A 157 -5.38 14.10 -5.33
N ALA A 158 -6.24 13.44 -4.55
CA ALA A 158 -7.55 12.96 -4.98
C ALA A 158 -8.59 14.08 -5.17
N HIS A 159 -8.48 15.20 -4.46
CA HIS A 159 -9.40 16.33 -4.62
C HIS A 159 -8.96 17.33 -5.71
N ASP A 160 -7.79 17.13 -6.34
CA ASP A 160 -7.23 18.03 -7.36
C ASP A 160 -6.84 17.27 -8.66
N GLY A 161 -7.30 16.03 -8.82
CA GLY A 161 -7.08 15.26 -10.04
C GLY A 161 -7.41 13.78 -9.92
N ASP A 162 -7.35 13.08 -11.06
CA ASP A 162 -7.81 11.69 -11.20
C ASP A 162 -6.67 10.66 -11.33
N ILE A 163 -5.49 10.94 -10.76
CA ILE A 163 -4.35 10.04 -10.90
C ILE A 163 -4.45 8.87 -9.91
N GLY A 164 -4.79 7.70 -10.46
CA GLY A 164 -4.88 6.44 -9.73
C GLY A 164 -6.31 6.05 -9.36
N LEU A 165 -6.48 4.83 -8.85
CA LEU A 165 -7.81 4.28 -8.57
C LEU A 165 -8.58 5.10 -7.54
N PHE A 166 -7.93 5.46 -6.44
CA PHE A 166 -8.58 6.22 -5.36
C PHE A 166 -8.99 7.63 -5.80
N ALA A 167 -8.11 8.31 -6.54
CA ALA A 167 -8.32 9.70 -6.95
C ALA A 167 -9.59 9.86 -7.80
N GLY A 168 -9.78 8.99 -8.80
CA GLY A 168 -11.01 9.00 -9.62
C GLY A 168 -12.31 8.59 -8.91
N LEU A 169 -12.29 8.32 -7.60
CA LEU A 169 -13.49 8.11 -6.79
C LEU A 169 -13.91 9.35 -6.00
N VAL A 170 -12.96 10.24 -5.71
CA VAL A 170 -13.17 11.38 -4.84
C VAL A 170 -13.65 12.55 -5.70
N ALA A 171 -14.69 13.24 -5.24
CA ALA A 171 -15.16 14.43 -5.93
C ALA A 171 -14.18 15.59 -5.74
N ASP A 172 -13.94 16.36 -6.81
CA ASP A 172 -13.21 17.62 -6.74
C ASP A 172 -13.86 18.56 -5.71
N ASP A 173 -13.05 19.07 -4.79
CA ASP A 173 -13.46 20.06 -3.78
C ASP A 173 -12.25 20.93 -3.44
N ASP A 174 -12.19 22.12 -4.03
CA ASP A 174 -11.07 23.06 -3.86
C ASP A 174 -10.80 23.41 -2.40
N ARG A 175 -11.84 23.45 -1.55
CA ARG A 175 -11.68 23.78 -0.13
C ARG A 175 -11.04 22.61 0.62
N GLN A 176 -11.46 21.37 0.34
CA GLN A 176 -10.83 20.17 0.91
C GLN A 176 -9.40 19.99 0.39
N ALA A 177 -9.18 20.15 -0.91
CA ALA A 177 -7.85 20.15 -1.51
C ALA A 177 -6.93 21.18 -0.84
N TYR A 178 -7.43 22.39 -0.56
CA TYR A 178 -6.69 23.41 0.18
C TYR A 178 -6.40 22.98 1.62
N ALA A 179 -7.38 22.42 2.34
CA ALA A 179 -7.19 21.94 3.71
C ALA A 179 -6.11 20.85 3.78
N TYR A 180 -6.15 19.86 2.88
CA TYR A 180 -5.12 18.83 2.79
C TYR A 180 -3.76 19.39 2.35
N ALA A 181 -3.72 20.38 1.45
CA ALA A 181 -2.47 21.07 1.13
C ALA A 181 -1.83 21.67 2.38
N ARG A 182 -2.61 22.38 3.21
CA ARG A 182 -2.12 22.96 4.48
C ARG A 182 -1.75 21.90 5.51
N LEU A 183 -2.49 20.79 5.58
CA LEU A 183 -2.14 19.68 6.46
C LEU A 183 -0.82 19.04 6.04
N THR A 184 -0.61 18.76 4.74
CA THR A 184 0.65 18.19 4.23
C THR A 184 1.84 19.11 4.46
N GLU A 185 1.68 20.42 4.33
CA GLU A 185 2.74 21.39 4.68
C GLU A 185 3.07 21.37 6.17
N ARG A 186 2.08 21.18 7.05
CA ARG A 186 2.30 21.04 8.50
C ARG A 186 3.00 19.73 8.84
N LEU A 187 2.62 18.63 8.18
CA LEU A 187 3.19 17.30 8.39
C LEU A 187 4.62 17.20 7.88
N PHE A 188 4.91 17.71 6.68
CA PHE A 188 6.18 17.42 6.00
C PHE A 188 7.13 18.62 5.90
N GLY A 189 6.63 19.84 6.13
CA GLY A 189 7.42 21.07 6.05
C GLY A 189 8.20 21.18 4.74
N ASP A 190 9.48 21.48 4.87
CA ASP A 190 10.39 21.69 3.74
C ASP A 190 10.65 20.41 2.93
N THR A 191 10.41 19.22 3.48
CA THR A 191 10.65 17.96 2.75
C THR A 191 9.64 17.75 1.61
N LEU A 192 8.48 18.42 1.67
CA LEU A 192 7.40 18.31 0.69
C LEU A 192 7.82 18.71 -0.74
N VAL A 193 8.81 19.59 -0.88
CA VAL A 193 9.34 20.00 -2.20
C VAL A 193 9.95 18.83 -2.98
N ASN A 194 10.25 17.72 -2.30
CA ASN A 194 10.82 16.53 -2.91
C ASN A 194 9.77 15.55 -3.47
N VAL A 195 8.48 15.83 -3.33
CA VAL A 195 7.41 14.96 -3.87
C VAL A 195 7.04 15.41 -5.28
N PRO A 196 7.43 14.68 -6.34
CA PRO A 196 7.15 15.07 -7.72
C PRO A 196 5.65 14.96 -8.02
N GLY A 197 5.13 15.91 -8.81
CA GLY A 197 3.75 15.86 -9.28
C GLY A 197 2.70 16.17 -8.22
N LEU A 198 3.08 16.67 -7.04
CA LEU A 198 2.10 17.19 -6.10
C LEU A 198 1.33 18.36 -6.74
N PRO A 199 -0.01 18.31 -6.72
CA PRO A 199 -0.80 19.38 -7.31
C PRO A 199 -0.57 20.72 -6.63
N THR A 200 -0.64 21.81 -7.41
CA THR A 200 -0.48 23.16 -6.87
C THR A 200 -1.65 23.50 -5.97
N ARG A 201 -1.44 24.33 -4.94
CA ARG A 201 -2.54 24.73 -4.07
C ARG A 201 -3.64 25.44 -4.89
N PRO A 202 -4.93 25.03 -4.77
CA PRO A 202 -6.01 25.68 -5.47
C PRO A 202 -6.20 27.13 -4.99
N SER A 203 -6.73 27.97 -5.86
CA SER A 203 -7.06 29.37 -5.52
C SER A 203 -8.50 29.45 -5.02
N ILE A 204 -8.66 29.73 -3.71
CA ILE A 204 -9.98 29.85 -3.07
C ILE A 204 -10.17 31.22 -2.42
N SER A 205 -11.41 31.50 -1.98
CA SER A 205 -11.71 32.75 -1.30
C SER A 205 -10.94 32.88 0.04
N PRO A 206 -10.62 34.10 0.51
CA PRO A 206 -9.94 34.27 1.80
C PRO A 206 -10.70 33.65 2.98
N ALA A 207 -12.04 33.68 2.95
CA ALA A 207 -12.87 33.09 4.01
C ALA A 207 -12.79 31.55 4.02
N ASP A 208 -12.79 30.92 2.83
CA ASP A 208 -12.62 29.47 2.72
C ASP A 208 -11.19 29.05 3.10
N ALA A 209 -10.19 29.86 2.75
CA ALA A 209 -8.80 29.63 3.14
C ALA A 209 -8.61 29.66 4.66
N GLU A 210 -9.24 30.60 5.37
CA GLU A 210 -9.21 30.65 6.84
C GLU A 210 -9.84 29.41 7.47
N GLN A 211 -10.99 28.96 6.94
CA GLN A 211 -11.65 27.74 7.42
C GLN A 211 -10.82 26.49 7.15
N ALA A 212 -10.22 26.38 5.96
CA ALA A 212 -9.35 25.26 5.58
C ALA A 212 -8.07 25.22 6.43
N GLU A 213 -7.49 26.38 6.75
CA GLU A 213 -6.34 26.51 7.65
C GLU A 213 -6.67 26.00 9.07
N ALA A 214 -7.82 26.42 9.60
CA ALA A 214 -8.29 25.99 10.92
C ALA A 214 -8.52 24.48 10.98
N LEU A 215 -9.11 23.91 9.92
CA LEU A 215 -9.34 22.47 9.81
C LEU A 215 -8.01 21.69 9.73
N ALA A 216 -7.07 22.15 8.91
CA ALA A 216 -5.75 21.55 8.81
C ALA A 216 -4.99 21.58 10.15
N ALA A 217 -5.07 22.69 10.89
CA ALA A 217 -4.48 22.80 12.22
C ALA A 217 -5.16 21.85 13.24
N GLN A 218 -6.49 21.73 13.17
CA GLN A 218 -7.24 20.81 14.02
C GLN A 218 -6.84 19.35 13.75
N TRP A 219 -6.73 18.94 12.48
CA TRP A 219 -6.29 17.59 12.12
C TRP A 219 -4.84 17.33 12.50
N HIS A 220 -3.94 18.29 12.27
CA HIS A 220 -2.53 18.15 12.64
C HIS A 220 -2.38 17.90 14.15
N GLN A 221 -3.10 18.67 14.96
CA GLN A 221 -3.09 18.48 16.41
C GLN A 221 -3.84 17.22 16.86
N GLY A 222 -5.00 16.93 16.26
CA GLY A 222 -5.90 15.87 16.73
C GLY A 222 -5.55 14.46 16.25
N TYR A 223 -4.93 14.32 15.08
CA TYR A 223 -4.59 13.03 14.48
C TYR A 223 -3.10 12.71 14.58
N PHE A 224 -2.24 13.72 14.73
CA PHE A 224 -0.79 13.57 14.69
C PHE A 224 -0.07 14.20 15.88
N ASP A 225 -0.80 14.67 16.90
CA ASP A 225 -0.23 15.37 18.07
C ASP A 225 0.72 16.53 17.73
N GLY A 226 0.55 17.15 16.55
CA GLY A 226 1.41 18.22 16.06
C GLY A 226 2.79 17.75 15.54
N GLN A 227 3.00 16.44 15.37
CA GLN A 227 4.27 15.89 14.89
C GLN A 227 4.52 16.19 13.40
N GLN A 228 5.80 16.24 13.03
CA GLN A 228 6.26 16.33 11.65
C GLN A 228 6.96 15.04 11.24
N PHE A 229 6.89 14.74 9.95
CA PHE A 229 7.40 13.53 9.33
C PHE A 229 8.32 13.88 8.17
N ASP A 230 9.32 13.03 7.94
CA ASP A 230 10.13 13.10 6.73
C ASP A 230 9.37 12.42 5.58
N VAL A 231 9.04 13.19 4.54
CA VAL A 231 8.21 12.67 3.45
C VAL A 231 8.87 11.52 2.69
N ILE A 232 10.21 11.49 2.62
CA ILE A 232 10.94 10.44 1.93
C ILE A 232 10.82 9.12 2.69
N SER A 233 10.97 9.15 4.01
CA SER A 233 10.80 8.00 4.89
C SER A 233 9.36 7.46 4.79
N VAL A 234 8.39 8.37 4.88
CA VAL A 234 6.97 8.05 4.75
C VAL A 234 6.62 7.44 3.38
N MET A 235 7.12 8.03 2.29
CA MET A 235 6.93 7.45 0.95
C MET A 235 7.64 6.11 0.78
N ALA A 236 8.84 5.94 1.36
CA ALA A 236 9.56 4.66 1.31
C ALA A 236 8.78 3.56 2.05
N GLU A 237 8.20 3.88 3.20
CA GLU A 237 7.32 2.99 3.95
C GLU A 237 6.02 2.71 3.20
N SER A 238 5.43 3.69 2.53
CA SER A 238 4.23 3.47 1.71
C SER A 238 4.50 2.67 0.44
N MET A 239 5.66 2.84 -0.19
CA MET A 239 6.11 2.01 -1.31
C MET A 239 6.47 0.58 -0.88
N TRP A 240 6.80 0.36 0.39
CA TRP A 240 6.99 -0.99 0.92
C TRP A 240 5.69 -1.77 0.76
N GLN A 241 5.66 -2.76 -0.12
CA GLN A 241 4.52 -3.65 -0.23
C GLN A 241 4.72 -4.79 0.79
N PRO A 242 3.76 -5.09 1.69
CA PRO A 242 3.89 -6.18 2.66
C PRO A 242 4.15 -7.55 2.03
N TRP A 243 3.83 -7.65 0.74
CA TRP A 243 4.09 -8.83 -0.06
C TRP A 243 5.43 -8.86 -0.80
N GLN A 244 6.18 -7.75 -0.87
CA GLN A 244 7.47 -7.71 -1.58
C GLN A 244 8.65 -7.99 -0.65
N ASP A 245 8.63 -7.51 0.60
CA ASP A 245 9.71 -7.72 1.58
C ASP A 245 9.19 -7.95 3.00
N VAL A 246 9.78 -8.92 3.70
CA VAL A 246 9.50 -9.17 5.12
C VAL A 246 10.27 -8.14 5.94
N SER A 247 9.64 -7.01 6.25
CA SER A 247 10.22 -6.00 7.14
C SER A 247 10.00 -6.40 8.61
N PRO A 248 10.94 -6.12 9.53
CA PRO A 248 10.68 -6.22 10.97
C PRO A 248 9.52 -5.35 11.44
N ALA A 249 9.19 -4.29 10.68
CA ALA A 249 8.04 -3.42 10.93
C ALA A 249 6.73 -3.92 10.27
N ASP A 250 6.71 -5.14 9.71
CA ASP A 250 5.52 -5.70 9.08
C ASP A 250 4.41 -5.88 10.12
N PRO A 251 3.28 -5.15 10.01
CA PRO A 251 2.17 -5.25 10.95
C PRO A 251 1.49 -6.63 10.93
N CYS A 252 1.77 -7.46 9.93
CA CYS A 252 1.28 -8.83 9.84
C CYS A 252 2.16 -9.86 10.58
N GLN A 253 3.33 -9.48 11.12
CA GLN A 253 4.17 -10.40 11.89
C GLN A 253 3.81 -10.40 13.39
N PRO A 254 4.02 -11.53 14.09
CA PRO A 254 3.95 -11.57 15.55
C PRO A 254 4.96 -10.59 16.16
N GLY A 255 4.46 -9.56 16.87
CA GLY A 255 5.31 -8.54 17.50
C GLY A 255 5.72 -7.36 16.60
N GLY A 256 5.20 -7.30 15.36
CA GLY A 256 5.31 -6.09 14.54
C GLY A 256 4.59 -4.94 15.23
N VAL A 257 5.32 -3.88 15.59
CA VAL A 257 4.74 -2.66 16.13
C VAL A 257 4.40 -1.76 14.94
N ALA A 258 3.14 -1.40 14.80
CA ALA A 258 2.79 -0.29 13.93
C ALA A 258 3.36 0.99 14.58
N HIS A 259 4.33 1.63 13.94
CA HIS A 259 4.70 2.99 14.31
C HIS A 259 3.51 3.87 13.94
N GLY A 260 2.77 4.30 14.96
CA GLY A 260 1.76 5.35 14.88
C GLY A 260 2.36 6.67 15.34
#